data_AF-A3SI98-F1
#
_entry.id   AF-A3SI98-F1
#
_cell.length_a   1.000
_cell.length_b   1.000
_cell.length_c   1.000
_cell.angle_alpha   90.00
_cell.angle_beta   90.00
_cell.angle_gamma   90.00
#
_symmetry.space_group_name_H-M   'P 1'
#
loop_
_entity.id
_entity.type
_entity.pdbx_description
1 polymer ?
#
loop_
_entity_poly.entity_id
_entity_poly.type
_entity_poly.pdbx_seq_one_letter_code
_entity_poly.pdbx_strand_id
1 'polypeptide(L)'
;MAQSLHHLVPRLKGGKGGPVVRLHQICHNEIHASLTEAELARDYHTIEALRAHPRLAKFIRWVAKRPPGFRSKTPGRRRLR
;
A
#
# COMPACT_ATOMS: atom_id res chain seq x y z
N MET A 1 -1.29 -12.81 12.26
CA MET A 1 -1.50 -11.43 11.79
C MET A 1 -2.53 -11.43 10.68
N ALA A 2 -3.43 -10.45 10.61
CA ALA A 2 -4.32 -10.33 9.45
C ALA A 2 -3.49 -9.98 8.20
N GLN A 3 -3.57 -10.84 7.19
CA GLN A 3 -2.98 -10.63 5.88
C GLN A 3 -4.10 -10.34 4.90
N SER A 4 -3.84 -9.48 3.93
CA SER A 4 -4.77 -9.15 2.86
C SER A 4 -4.09 -9.24 1.51
N LEU A 5 -4.85 -9.67 0.51
CA LEU A 5 -4.43 -9.59 -0.88
C LEU A 5 -4.62 -8.15 -1.35
N HIS A 6 -3.56 -7.58 -1.91
CA HIS A 6 -3.59 -6.27 -2.53
C HIS A 6 -3.41 -6.42 -4.04
N HIS A 7 -4.30 -5.79 -4.81
CA HIS A 7 -4.20 -5.73 -6.26
C HIS A 7 -3.33 -4.53 -6.64
N LEU A 8 -2.23 -4.77 -7.36
CA LEU A 8 -1.33 -3.69 -7.79
C LEU A 8 -2.01 -2.75 -8.81
N VAL A 9 -2.91 -3.29 -9.62
CA VAL A 9 -3.87 -2.51 -10.41
C VAL A 9 -5.25 -2.68 -9.76
N PRO A 10 -5.94 -1.62 -9.33
CA PRO A 10 -7.28 -1.73 -8.76
C PRO A 10 -8.23 -2.49 -9.68
N ARG A 11 -9.10 -3.33 -9.10
CA ARG A 11 -10.10 -4.09 -9.86
C ARG A 11 -11.01 -3.17 -10.68
N LEU A 12 -11.36 -2.00 -10.14
CA LEU A 12 -12.18 -0.97 -10.81
C LEU A 12 -11.46 -0.30 -12.00
N LYS A 13 -10.14 -0.47 -12.13
CA LYS A 13 -9.32 0.05 -13.24
C LYS A 13 -8.85 -1.05 -14.19
N GLY A 14 -9.56 -2.19 -14.21
CA GLY A 14 -9.25 -3.31 -15.11
C GLY A 14 -8.27 -4.33 -14.53
N GLY A 15 -7.84 -4.20 -13.27
CA GLY A 15 -6.89 -5.13 -12.64
C GLY A 15 -7.47 -6.50 -12.23
N LYS A 16 -8.64 -6.91 -12.73
CA LYS A 16 -9.24 -8.22 -12.44
C LYS A 16 -8.38 -9.31 -13.08
N GLY A 17 -7.84 -10.22 -12.27
CA GLY A 17 -6.88 -11.24 -12.73
C GLY A 17 -5.44 -10.72 -12.91
N GLY A 18 -5.19 -9.45 -12.59
CA GLY A 18 -3.85 -8.86 -12.60
C GLY A 18 -3.00 -9.28 -11.38
N PRO A 19 -1.76 -8.78 -11.30
CA PRO A 19 -0.83 -9.17 -10.25
C PRO A 19 -1.35 -8.75 -8.88
N VAL A 20 -1.34 -9.72 -7.96
CA VAL A 20 -1.71 -9.55 -6.56
C VAL A 20 -0.53 -9.86 -5.66
N VAL A 21 -0.44 -9.13 -4.56
CA VAL A 21 0.57 -9.37 -3.53
C VAL A 21 -0.06 -9.56 -2.17
N ARG A 22 0.47 -10.52 -1.40
CA ARG A 22 0.07 -10.73 0.00
C ARG A 22 0.78 -9.72 0.88
N LEU A 23 0.02 -8.90 1.57
CA LEU A 23 0.54 -7.88 2.48
C LEU A 23 -0.05 -8.06 3.88
N HIS A 24 0.64 -7.52 4.88
CA HIS A 24 0.03 -7.27 6.18
C HIS A 24 -1.08 -6.24 6.04
N GLN A 25 -2.13 -6.33 6.88
CA GLN A 25 -3.23 -5.37 6.86
C GLN A 25 -2.75 -3.92 7.03
N ILE A 26 -1.73 -3.68 7.88
CA ILE A 26 -1.18 -2.33 8.07
C ILE A 26 -0.51 -1.78 6.80
N CYS A 27 0.18 -2.63 6.04
CA CYS A 27 0.82 -2.24 4.78
C CYS A 27 -0.24 -1.95 3.72
N HIS A 28 -1.27 -2.79 3.62
CA HIS A 28 -2.41 -2.57 2.75
C HIS A 28 -3.09 -1.23 3.04
N ASN A 29 -3.39 -0.96 4.32
CA ASN A 29 -4.01 0.29 4.74
C ASN A 29 -3.15 1.51 4.40
N GLU A 30 -1.82 1.44 4.58
CA GLU A 30 -0.92 2.56 4.27
C GLU A 30 -0.88 2.88 2.77
N ILE A 31 -0.95 1.88 1.89
CA ILE A 31 -1.03 2.10 0.44
C ILE A 31 -2.30 2.90 0.12
N HIS A 32 -3.46 2.46 0.59
CA HIS A 32 -4.73 3.15 0.34
C HIS A 32 -4.87 4.50 1.09
N ALA A 33 -4.13 4.71 2.18
CA ALA A 33 -4.05 6.01 2.84
C ALA A 33 -3.12 6.99 2.11
N SER A 34 -2.22 6.49 1.26
CA SER A 34 -1.22 7.29 0.54
C SER A 34 -1.66 7.62 -0.89
N LEU A 35 -2.23 6.64 -1.58
CA LEU A 35 -2.52 6.68 -3.00
C LEU A 35 -4.01 6.43 -3.25
N THR A 36 -4.57 7.20 -4.18
CA THR A 36 -5.87 6.91 -4.78
C THR A 36 -5.78 5.73 -5.74
N GLU A 37 -6.92 5.12 -6.09
CA GLU A 37 -6.96 4.06 -7.09
C GLU A 37 -6.44 4.53 -8.47
N ALA A 38 -6.62 5.80 -8.81
CA ALA A 38 -6.13 6.36 -10.07
C ALA A 38 -4.60 6.50 -10.08
N GLU A 39 -4.01 7.03 -9.00
CA GLU A 39 -2.54 7.12 -8.85
C GLU A 39 -1.92 5.71 -8.81
N LEU A 40 -2.57 4.76 -8.12
CA LEU A 40 -2.11 3.38 -8.07
C LEU A 40 -2.10 2.73 -9.46
N ALA A 41 -3.17 2.89 -10.25
CA ALA A 41 -3.26 2.30 -11.58
C ALA A 41 -2.29 2.93 -12.59
N ARG A 42 -2.02 4.24 -12.50
CA ARG A 42 -1.18 4.96 -13.47
C ARG A 42 0.30 4.84 -13.15
N ASP A 43 0.69 5.25 -11.95
CA ASP A 43 2.09 5.54 -11.62
C ASP A 43 2.69 4.53 -10.64
N TYR A 44 1.85 3.79 -9.89
CA TYR A 44 2.29 2.93 -8.79
C TYR A 44 1.81 1.47 -8.88
N HIS A 45 1.64 0.94 -10.09
CA HIS A 45 1.11 -0.41 -10.35
C HIS A 45 2.17 -1.53 -10.25
N THR A 46 3.35 -1.23 -9.72
CA THR A 46 4.45 -2.19 -9.49
C THR A 46 5.00 -2.07 -8.07
N ILE A 47 5.69 -3.11 -7.60
CA ILE A 47 6.28 -3.10 -6.25
C ILE A 47 7.42 -2.09 -6.14
N GLU A 48 8.19 -1.96 -7.21
CA GLU A 48 9.29 -1.00 -7.34
C GLU A 48 8.76 0.42 -7.21
N ALA A 49 7.67 0.74 -7.93
CA ALA A 49 7.04 2.06 -7.86
C ALA A 49 6.48 2.33 -6.46
N LEU A 50 5.78 1.36 -5.84
CA LEU A 50 5.30 1.48 -4.46
C LEU A 50 6.43 1.75 -3.47
N ARG A 51 7.58 1.08 -3.62
CA ARG A 51 8.77 1.30 -2.79
C ARG A 51 9.41 2.67 -3.02
N ALA A 52 9.32 3.20 -4.24
CA ALA A 52 9.84 4.52 -4.59
C ALA A 52 9.00 5.68 -4.04
N HIS A 53 7.71 5.48 -3.77
CA HIS A 53 6.85 6.54 -3.24
C HIS A 53 7.38 7.08 -1.88
N PRO A 54 7.67 8.39 -1.74
CA PRO A 54 8.40 8.92 -0.57
C PRO A 54 7.77 8.62 0.79
N ARG A 55 6.43 8.66 0.87
CA ARG A 55 5.69 8.31 2.10
C ARG A 55 5.77 6.82 2.40
N LEU A 56 5.59 5.98 1.38
CA LEU A 56 5.64 4.52 1.55
C LEU A 56 7.06 4.07 1.88
N ALA A 57 8.08 4.65 1.26
CA ALA A 57 9.48 4.36 1.58
C ALA A 57 9.82 4.63 3.06
N LYS A 58 9.35 5.76 3.61
CA LYS A 58 9.49 6.08 5.04
C LYS A 58 8.74 5.07 5.92
N PHE A 59 7.51 4.74 5.55
CA PHE A 59 6.71 3.74 6.25
C PHE A 59 7.34 2.35 6.21
N ILE A 60 7.85 1.90 5.07
CA ILE A 60 8.50 0.59 4.89
C ILE A 60 9.73 0.49 5.79
N ARG A 61 10.60 1.51 5.81
CA ARG A 61 11.77 1.56 6.70
C ARG A 61 11.39 1.55 8.18
N TRP A 62 10.26 2.17 8.51
CA TRP A 62 9.69 2.13 9.84
C TRP A 62 9.17 0.71 10.13
N VAL A 63 8.16 0.21 9.43
CA VAL A 63 7.51 -1.08 9.73
C VAL A 63 8.48 -2.26 9.71
N ALA A 64 9.55 -2.20 8.91
CA ALA A 64 10.58 -3.26 8.85
C ALA A 64 11.27 -3.53 10.19
N LYS A 65 11.32 -2.57 11.13
CA LYS A 65 11.92 -2.79 12.46
C LYS A 65 10.92 -3.27 13.53
N ARG A 66 9.72 -3.73 13.14
CA ARG A 66 8.60 -4.07 14.05
C ARG A 66 8.45 -5.59 14.07
N PRO A 67 8.04 -6.21 15.19
CA PRO A 67 7.91 -7.65 15.29
C PRO A 67 6.77 -8.17 14.38
N PRO A 68 6.86 -9.44 13.91
CA PRO A 68 5.74 -10.14 13.31
C PRO A 68 4.60 -10.23 14.34
N GLY A 69 3.57 -9.41 14.17
CA GLY A 69 2.46 -9.30 15.13
C GLY A 69 1.99 -7.87 15.31
N PHE A 70 2.88 -6.91 15.02
CA PHE A 70 2.64 -5.50 15.24
C PHE A 70 1.41 -4.94 14.50
N ARG A 71 0.52 -4.29 15.25
CA ARG A 71 -0.65 -3.56 14.74
C ARG A 71 -0.53 -2.10 15.13
N SER A 72 -0.84 -1.21 14.21
CA SER A 72 -0.94 0.23 14.49
C SER A 72 -2.03 0.85 13.62
N LYS A 73 -2.55 2.00 14.06
CA LYS A 73 -3.50 2.77 13.27
C LYS A 73 -2.74 3.45 12.13
N THR A 74 -3.24 3.28 10.91
CA THR A 74 -2.76 4.02 9.74
C THR A 74 -3.44 5.38 9.72
N PRO A 75 -2.74 6.50 9.94
CA PRO A 75 -3.35 7.82 9.81
C PRO A 75 -3.84 8.02 8.37
N GLY A 76 -5.05 8.53 8.23
CA GLY A 76 -5.70 8.75 6.93
C GLY A 76 -4.92 9.72 6.04
N ARG A 77 -5.34 9.84 4.77
CA ARG A 77 -4.72 10.75 3.80
C ARG A 77 -4.63 12.15 4.41
N ARG A 78 -3.41 12.62 4.68
CA ARG A 78 -3.17 13.98 5.14
C ARG A 78 -3.69 14.89 4.03
N ARG A 79 -4.70 15.72 4.31
CA ARG A 79 -5.17 16.73 3.34
C ARG A 79 -3.96 17.56 2.94
N LEU A 80 -3.57 17.47 1.68
CA LEU A 80 -2.69 18.47 1.08
C LEU A 80 -3.49 19.77 1.15
N ARG A 81 -3.05 20.69 2.01
CA ARG A 81 -3.56 22.06 2.05
C ARG A 81 -2.88 22.84 0.95
#